data_AF-A0A8D8JG23-F1
#
_entry.id   AF-A0A8D8JG23-F1
#
_cell.length_a   1.000
_cell.length_b   1.000
_cell.length_c   1.000
_cell.angle_alpha   90.00
_cell.angle_beta   90.00
_cell.angle_gamma   90.00
#
_symmetry.space_group_name_H-M   'P 1'
#
loop_
_entity.id
_entity.type
_entity.pdbx_description
1 polymer ?
#
loop_
_entity_poly.entity_id
_entity_poly.type
_entity_poly.pdbx_seq_one_letter_code
_entity_poly.pdbx_strand_id
1 'polypeptide(L)'
;HIFSNMIPPLIGIGIMKCHIVTTLVWFTLVIHNTCTTHSGYHLPFVGSSERHDYHHLKFNQCYGGRGLLDWLHGTDDQYRKSKQYQRDRRLWSLQSARELIPDEKRH
;
A
#
# COMPACT_ATOMS: atom_id res chain seq x y z
N HIS A 1 15.01 3.26 -10.96
CA HIS A 1 13.70 3.40 -11.66
C HIS A 1 13.43 2.30 -12.69
N ILE A 2 14.28 2.08 -13.71
CA ILE A 2 14.02 1.08 -14.77
C ILE A 2 13.90 -0.35 -14.19
N PHE A 3 14.92 -0.81 -13.46
CA PHE A 3 14.96 -2.18 -12.93
C PHE A 3 13.97 -2.44 -11.79
N SER A 4 13.69 -1.45 -10.96
CA SER A 4 12.83 -1.60 -9.79
C SER A 4 11.35 -1.36 -10.08
N ASN A 5 11.03 -0.44 -11.00
CA ASN A 5 9.66 0.06 -11.18
C ASN A 5 9.08 -0.27 -12.56
N MET A 6 9.91 -0.36 -13.60
CA MET A 6 9.41 -0.59 -14.97
C MET A 6 9.51 -2.06 -15.39
N ILE A 7 10.65 -2.71 -15.16
CA ILE A 7 10.85 -4.11 -15.55
C ILE A 7 9.85 -5.06 -14.83
N PRO A 8 9.61 -4.95 -13.52
CA PRO A 8 8.71 -5.88 -12.83
C PRO A 8 7.27 -5.90 -13.37
N PRO A 9 6.59 -4.75 -13.61
CA PRO A 9 5.27 -4.79 -14.22
C PRO A 9 5.27 -5.15 -15.71
N LEU A 10 6.40 -4.97 -16.44
CA LEU A 10 6.52 -5.27 -17.86
C LEU A 10 6.83 -6.75 -18.17
N ILE A 11 7.60 -7.42 -17.32
CA ILE A 11 8.13 -8.77 -17.62
C ILE A 11 7.00 -9.78 -17.85
N GLY A 12 5.93 -9.71 -17.06
CA GLY A 12 4.77 -10.59 -17.21
C GLY A 12 4.04 -10.38 -18.55
N ILE A 13 3.86 -9.13 -18.96
CA ILE A 13 3.25 -8.78 -20.25
C ILE A 13 4.10 -9.32 -21.41
N GLY A 14 5.42 -9.15 -21.32
CA GLY A 14 6.36 -9.60 -22.37
C GLY A 14 6.38 -11.12 -22.52
N ILE A 15 6.45 -11.85 -21.40
CA ILE A 15 6.45 -13.33 -21.41
C ILE A 15 5.13 -13.88 -21.94
N MET A 16 4.00 -13.32 -21.48
CA MET A 16 2.66 -13.79 -21.86
C MET A 16 2.18 -13.25 -23.21
N LYS A 17 2.95 -12.34 -23.83
CA LYS A 17 2.60 -11.66 -25.10
C LYS A 17 1.17 -11.08 -25.08
N CYS A 18 0.83 -10.36 -24.01
CA CYS A 18 -0.54 -9.88 -23.80
C CYS A 18 -1.02 -8.91 -24.89
N HIS A 19 -2.32 -8.95 -25.19
CA HIS A 19 -2.98 -7.96 -26.05
C HIS A 19 -2.90 -6.55 -25.44
N ILE A 20 -2.88 -5.51 -26.29
CA ILE A 20 -2.75 -4.11 -25.84
C ILE A 20 -3.81 -3.71 -24.81
N VAL A 21 -5.04 -4.18 -24.96
CA VAL A 21 -6.13 -3.92 -23.98
C VAL A 21 -5.79 -4.48 -22.61
N THR A 22 -5.30 -5.72 -22.53
CA THR A 22 -4.87 -6.34 -21.26
C THR A 22 -3.71 -5.57 -20.65
N THR A 23 -2.75 -5.13 -21.46
CA THR A 23 -1.62 -4.29 -21.02
C THR A 23 -2.11 -2.98 -20.42
N LEU A 24 -3.05 -2.28 -21.08
CA LEU A 24 -3.60 -1.03 -20.58
C LEU A 24 -4.32 -1.22 -19.24
N VAL A 25 -5.20 -2.22 -19.13
CA VAL A 25 -5.91 -2.54 -17.88
C VAL A 25 -4.91 -2.86 -16.77
N TRP A 26 -3.88 -3.65 -17.06
CA TRP A 26 -2.82 -3.97 -16.10
C TRP A 26 -2.10 -2.72 -15.60
N PHE A 27 -1.67 -1.84 -16.51
CA PHE A 27 -0.97 -0.61 -16.12
C PHE A 27 -1.88 0.35 -15.34
N THR A 28 -3.17 0.43 -15.66
CA THR A 28 -4.13 1.19 -14.86
C THR A 28 -4.17 0.68 -13.43
N LEU A 29 -4.21 -0.64 -13.22
CA LEU A 29 -4.21 -1.24 -11.88
C LEU A 29 -2.89 -0.99 -11.13
N VAL A 30 -1.75 -1.13 -11.81
CA VAL A 30 -0.42 -0.85 -11.24
C VAL A 30 -0.32 0.60 -10.78
N ILE A 31 -0.67 1.55 -11.65
CA ILE A 31 -0.62 2.98 -11.34
C ILE A 31 -1.62 3.32 -10.23
N HIS A 32 -2.85 2.82 -10.31
CA HIS A 32 -3.85 3.03 -9.26
C HIS A 32 -3.33 2.57 -7.89
N ASN A 33 -2.77 1.36 -7.80
CA ASN A 33 -2.19 0.83 -6.57
C ASN A 33 -1.01 1.69 -6.08
N THR A 34 -0.12 2.12 -6.97
CA THR A 34 0.97 3.04 -6.59
C THR A 34 0.42 4.36 -6.04
N CYS A 35 -0.56 4.97 -6.69
CA CYS A 35 -1.17 6.20 -6.21
C CYS A 35 -1.84 6.01 -4.83
N THR A 36 -2.58 4.92 -4.62
CA THR A 36 -3.24 4.66 -3.33
C THR A 36 -2.24 4.44 -2.20
N THR A 37 -1.11 3.77 -2.47
CA THR A 37 -0.12 3.43 -1.45
C THR A 37 0.83 4.58 -1.10
N HIS A 38 1.08 5.50 -2.04
CA HIS A 38 2.13 6.52 -1.90
C HIS A 38 1.65 7.97 -1.88
N SER A 39 0.36 8.23 -2.10
CA SER A 39 -0.16 9.61 -2.05
C SER A 39 -0.41 10.12 -0.64
N GLY A 40 -0.38 9.24 0.37
CA GLY A 40 -0.79 9.55 1.75
C GLY A 40 -2.30 9.73 1.93
N TYR A 41 -3.09 9.54 0.87
CA TYR A 41 -4.55 9.60 0.94
C TYR A 41 -5.15 8.23 1.26
N HIS A 42 -5.92 8.19 2.34
CA HIS A 42 -6.74 7.04 2.72
C HIS A 42 -8.18 7.26 2.29
N LEU A 43 -8.47 7.03 1.01
CA LEU A 43 -9.78 7.29 0.43
C LEU A 43 -10.78 6.14 0.70
N PRO A 44 -12.09 6.44 0.67
CA PRO A 44 -13.14 5.42 0.72
C PRO A 44 -13.02 4.40 -0.42
N PHE A 45 -13.35 3.14 -0.12
CA PHE A 45 -13.47 2.01 -1.07
C PHE A 45 -12.19 1.53 -1.74
N VAL A 46 -11.05 2.18 -1.52
CA VAL A 46 -9.74 1.81 -2.11
C VAL A 46 -8.79 1.19 -1.08
N GLY A 47 -7.54 0.97 -1.47
CA GLY A 47 -6.48 0.53 -0.56
C GLY A 47 -6.05 1.63 0.42
N SER A 48 -5.31 1.23 1.45
CA SER A 48 -4.79 2.11 2.50
C SER A 48 -3.32 2.44 2.28
N SER A 49 -2.89 3.66 2.61
CA SER A 49 -1.47 4.08 2.59
C SER A 49 -0.76 3.84 3.92
N GLU A 50 -1.50 3.61 5.01
CA GLU A 50 -1.01 3.65 6.40
C GLU A 50 0.23 2.79 6.64
N ARG A 51 0.28 1.60 6.03
CA ARG A 51 1.43 0.72 6.17
C ARG A 51 2.69 1.26 5.51
N HIS A 52 2.55 1.75 4.29
CA HIS A 52 3.69 2.27 3.56
C HIS A 52 4.18 3.59 4.16
N ASP A 53 3.25 4.39 4.68
CA ASP A 53 3.57 5.56 5.49
C ASP A 53 4.30 5.17 6.78
N TYR A 54 3.89 4.06 7.43
CA TYR A 54 4.61 3.53 8.59
C TYR A 54 6.02 3.01 8.24
N HIS A 55 6.18 2.38 7.08
CA HIS A 55 7.49 2.01 6.56
C HIS A 55 8.38 3.25 6.42
N HIS A 56 7.90 4.35 5.82
CA HIS A 56 8.66 5.60 5.74
C HIS A 56 8.86 6.28 7.09
N LEU A 57 8.01 6.02 8.08
CA LEU A 57 8.20 6.56 9.43
C LEU A 57 9.32 5.85 10.19
N LYS A 58 9.48 4.52 10.01
CA LYS A 58 10.40 3.69 10.80
C LYS A 58 11.62 3.18 10.04
N PHE A 59 11.53 3.05 8.73
CA PHE A 59 12.53 2.53 7.77
C PHE A 59 13.01 1.08 7.99
N ASN A 60 12.84 0.52 9.18
CA ASN A 60 13.31 -0.82 9.55
C ASN A 60 12.18 -1.86 9.71
N GLN A 61 10.99 -1.58 9.18
CA GLN A 61 9.80 -2.41 9.29
C GLN A 61 8.94 -2.33 8.03
N CYS A 62 8.06 -3.31 7.82
CA CYS A 62 7.09 -3.37 6.72
C CYS A 62 7.75 -3.19 5.33
N TYR A 63 8.75 -4.01 5.02
CA TYR A 63 9.50 -3.94 3.76
C TYR A 63 8.66 -4.36 2.55
N GLY A 64 7.71 -5.28 2.74
CA GLY A 64 6.80 -5.71 1.69
C GLY A 64 5.63 -4.75 1.48
N GLY A 65 5.03 -4.78 0.28
CA GLY A 65 3.80 -4.03 0.00
C GLY A 65 2.51 -4.71 0.51
N ARG A 66 2.46 -6.05 0.57
CA ARG A 66 1.24 -6.83 0.88
C ARG A 66 1.23 -7.55 2.23
N GLY A 67 2.35 -7.65 2.93
CA GLY A 67 2.39 -8.18 4.31
C GLY A 67 2.73 -9.61 4.47
N LEU A 68 2.50 -10.43 3.45
CA LEU A 68 2.72 -11.85 3.58
C LEU A 68 4.16 -12.18 4.02
N LEU A 69 5.14 -11.56 3.36
CA LEU A 69 6.54 -11.77 3.71
C LEU A 69 6.92 -11.08 5.02
N ASP A 70 6.35 -9.91 5.33
CA ASP A 70 6.65 -9.27 6.62
C ASP A 70 6.11 -10.06 7.80
N TRP A 71 4.91 -10.60 7.67
CA TRP A 71 4.29 -11.49 8.64
C TRP A 71 5.12 -12.76 8.82
N LEU A 72 5.58 -13.37 7.71
CA LEU A 72 6.42 -14.57 7.76
C LEU A 72 7.76 -14.31 8.44
N HIS A 73 8.36 -13.14 8.25
CA HIS A 73 9.68 -12.79 8.78
C HIS A 73 9.61 -11.94 10.07
N GLY A 74 8.42 -11.64 10.59
CA GLY A 74 8.21 -10.82 11.79
C GLY A 74 8.56 -9.33 11.64
N THR A 75 8.73 -8.83 10.43
CA THR A 75 9.13 -7.43 10.17
C THR A 75 7.96 -6.44 10.24
N ASP A 76 6.74 -6.90 10.56
CA ASP A 76 5.56 -6.07 10.83
C ASP A 76 5.08 -6.13 12.30
N ASP A 77 5.83 -6.74 13.22
CA ASP A 77 5.37 -6.95 14.60
C ASP A 77 5.08 -5.65 15.37
N GLN A 78 5.91 -4.60 15.24
CA GLN A 78 5.60 -3.32 15.90
C GLN A 78 4.52 -2.56 15.14
N TYR A 79 4.48 -2.70 13.81
CA TYR A 79 3.42 -2.13 12.99
C TYR A 79 2.05 -2.63 13.48
N ARG A 80 1.88 -3.93 13.69
CA ARG A 80 0.62 -4.54 14.16
C ARG A 80 0.18 -4.06 15.55
N LYS A 81 1.11 -3.54 16.37
CA LYS A 81 0.83 -2.94 17.68
C LYS A 81 0.55 -1.43 17.60
N SER A 82 0.78 -0.81 16.45
CA SER A 82 0.67 0.63 16.24
C SER A 82 -0.76 1.08 15.96
N LYS A 83 -1.01 2.39 16.10
CA LYS A 83 -2.28 3.01 15.68
C LYS A 83 -2.46 3.00 14.17
N GLN A 84 -1.37 3.07 13.40
CA GLN A 84 -1.39 3.00 11.94
C GLN A 84 -2.01 1.68 11.47
N TYR A 85 -1.66 0.55 12.10
CA TYR A 85 -2.29 -0.74 11.79
C TYR A 85 -3.78 -0.77 12.12
N GLN A 86 -4.21 -0.08 13.19
CA GLN A 86 -5.63 0.07 13.47
C GLN A 86 -6.31 0.90 12.37
N ARG A 87 -5.64 1.90 11.80
CA ARG A 87 -6.18 2.69 10.69
C ARG A 87 -6.17 1.94 9.36
N ASP A 88 -5.23 1.01 9.17
CA ASP A 88 -4.96 0.28 7.93
C ASP A 88 -6.04 -0.74 7.52
N ARG A 89 -7.19 -0.21 7.12
CA ARG A 89 -8.34 -0.97 6.65
C ARG A 89 -9.02 -0.26 5.49
N ARG A 90 -9.77 -0.99 4.66
CA ARG A 90 -10.61 -0.35 3.65
C ARG A 90 -11.74 0.41 4.35
N LEU A 91 -11.86 1.69 4.01
CA LEU A 91 -12.94 2.53 4.50
C LEU A 91 -14.20 2.30 3.67
N TRP A 92 -15.33 2.12 4.34
CA TRP A 92 -16.65 1.96 3.71
C TRP A 92 -17.55 3.19 3.91
N SER A 93 -17.06 4.19 4.65
CA SER A 93 -17.70 5.48 4.87
C SER A 93 -16.85 6.61 4.29
N LEU A 94 -17.42 7.81 4.22
CA LEU A 94 -16.70 9.03 3.81
C LEU A 94 -15.83 9.63 4.94
N GLN A 95 -15.90 9.07 6.15
CA GLN A 95 -15.08 9.52 7.27
C GLN A 95 -13.64 9.07 7.06
N SER A 96 -12.69 9.94 7.44
CA SER A 96 -11.28 9.59 7.35
C SER A 96 -10.88 8.58 8.42
N ALA A 97 -9.82 7.79 8.17
CA ALA A 97 -9.30 6.85 9.16
C ALA A 97 -8.86 7.54 10.47
N ARG A 98 -8.42 8.81 10.38
CA ARG A 98 -8.04 9.63 11.54
C ARG A 98 -9.23 10.13 12.34
N GLU A 99 -10.40 10.31 11.73
CA GLU A 99 -11.63 10.63 12.46
C GLU A 99 -12.18 9.39 13.18
N LEU A 100 -12.13 8.22 12.51
CA LEU A 100 -12.58 6.95 13.08
C LEU A 100 -11.70 6.51 14.26
N ILE A 101 -10.38 6.71 14.13
CA ILE A 101 -9.40 6.39 15.17
C ILE A 101 -8.58 7.67 15.41
N PRO A 102 -9.01 8.53 16.35
CA PRO A 102 -8.37 9.82 16.59
C PRO A 102 -6.99 9.67 17.23
N ASP A 103 -6.14 10.67 16.99
CA ASP A 103 -4.91 10.84 17.75
C ASP A 103 -5.24 11.18 19.21
N GLU A 104 -4.36 10.79 20.13
CA GLU A 104 -4.50 11.22 21.52
C GLU A 104 -4.34 12.73 21.61
N LYS A 105 -5.15 13.36 22.48
CA LYS A 105 -5.05 14.79 22.74
C LYS A 105 -3.63 15.07 23.24
N ARG A 106 -2.89 15.88 22.49
CA ARG A 106 -1.64 16.48 22.99
C ARG A 106 -2.03 17.46 24.09
N HIS A 107 -1.65 17.14 25.33
CA HIS A 107 -1.74 18.03 26.48
C HIS A 107 -0.53 18.95 26.53
#